data_AF-A0A7Y9LLM3-F1
#
_entry.id   AF-A0A7Y9LLM3-F1
#
_cell.length_a   1.000
_cell.length_b   1.000
_cell.length_c   1.000
_cell.angle_alpha   90.00
_cell.angle_beta   90.00
_cell.angle_gamma   90.00
#
_symmetry.space_group_name_H-M   'P 1'
#
loop_
_entity.id
_entity.type
_entity.pdbx_description
1 polymer ?
#
loop_
_entity_poly.entity_id
_entity_poly.type
_entity_poly.pdbx_seq_one_letter_code
_entity_poly.pdbx_strand_id
1 'polypeptide(L)'
;MSAALRCSFPLTVAAPIRRGAFLLGFALAGFFDGILLHQILQWHHLLSGLEGGRFAAIGTQILADGAFHAVMYAIALAGLWLLLRHRDPLARTRATALAGYAVIGFAAWQILDVVVVHWVLGLHRVRMDAATPWIWDLGWLIVFGVATGLWGWRLLARKGPSGPAAGSPSRGAAAGGTLGALVLAAAVLNLAPVNALDDRGEGGAGQVTLVTLPGQGARSAYAFAQRYGAAIVDTSNDGTVWLMNVPVGARRMPRYTDGAWVVAAGGWGGCAAWLAAR
;
A
#
# COMPACT_ATOMS: atom_id res chain seq x y z
N MET A 1 16.31 -56.89 0.77
CA MET A 1 16.47 -55.63 1.52
C MET A 1 16.03 -54.49 0.62
N SER A 2 14.78 -54.02 0.75
CA SER A 2 14.26 -52.87 -0.01
C SER A 2 14.04 -51.72 0.96
N ALA A 3 14.97 -50.77 0.98
CA ALA A 3 14.83 -49.53 1.74
C ALA A 3 13.87 -48.62 0.97
N ALA A 4 12.59 -48.66 1.33
CA ALA A 4 11.62 -47.67 0.86
C ALA A 4 12.03 -46.29 1.43
N LEU A 5 12.60 -45.45 0.57
CA LEU A 5 12.77 -44.02 0.80
C LEU A 5 11.39 -43.37 0.95
N ARG A 6 10.84 -43.40 2.16
CA ARG A 6 9.68 -42.60 2.52
C ARG A 6 10.17 -41.16 2.66
N CYS A 7 9.93 -40.34 1.62
CA CYS A 7 9.92 -38.89 1.74
C CYS A 7 8.84 -38.49 2.76
N SER A 8 9.22 -38.51 4.03
CA SER A 8 8.39 -38.07 5.14
C SER A 8 8.48 -36.56 5.18
N PHE A 9 7.69 -35.87 4.35
CA PHE A 9 7.41 -34.45 4.58
C PHE A 9 6.77 -34.36 5.97
N PRO A 10 7.27 -33.51 6.88
CA PRO A 10 6.61 -33.31 8.17
C PRO A 10 5.33 -32.51 7.90
N LEU A 11 4.23 -33.22 7.59
CA LEU A 11 2.88 -32.66 7.60
C LEU A 11 2.40 -32.47 9.05
N THR A 12 3.23 -31.88 9.92
CA THR A 12 2.93 -31.68 11.35
C THR A 12 2.17 -30.39 11.62
N VAL A 13 2.03 -29.50 10.63
CA VAL A 13 1.29 -28.24 10.75
C VAL A 13 -0.12 -28.42 10.16
N ALA A 14 -1.15 -28.09 10.94
CA ALA A 14 -2.54 -28.16 10.51
C ALA A 14 -2.78 -27.35 9.22
N ALA A 15 -3.56 -27.90 8.29
CA ALA A 15 -3.80 -27.29 6.97
C ALA A 15 -4.28 -25.82 7.02
N PRO A 16 -5.22 -25.46 7.92
CA PRO A 16 -5.65 -24.07 8.09
C PRO A 16 -4.52 -23.13 8.50
N ILE A 17 -3.57 -23.58 9.33
CA ILE A 17 -2.41 -22.77 9.76
C ILE A 17 -1.45 -22.54 8.59
N ARG A 18 -1.18 -23.58 7.80
CA ARG A 18 -0.35 -23.46 6.60
C ARG A 18 -0.94 -22.45 5.62
N ARG A 19 -2.24 -22.57 5.33
CA ARG A 19 -2.97 -21.67 4.43
C ARG A 19 -3.00 -20.24 4.99
N GLY A 20 -3.29 -20.08 6.28
CA GLY A 20 -3.33 -18.77 6.92
C GLY A 20 -2.01 -18.02 6.82
N ALA A 21 -0.90 -18.70 7.13
CA ALA A 21 0.44 -18.14 7.02
C ALA A 21 0.82 -17.81 5.57
N PHE A 22 0.52 -18.73 4.64
CA PHE A 22 0.75 -18.51 3.21
C PHE A 22 0.01 -17.27 2.69
N LEU A 23 -1.30 -17.15 2.97
CA LEU A 23 -2.11 -16.01 2.52
C LEU A 23 -1.60 -14.70 3.12
N LEU A 24 -1.18 -14.70 4.39
CA LEU A 24 -0.61 -13.52 5.01
C LEU A 24 0.69 -13.10 4.31
N GLY A 25 1.59 -14.04 4.02
CA GLY A 25 2.81 -13.77 3.27
C GLY A 25 2.57 -13.28 1.84
N PHE A 26 1.60 -13.88 1.15
CA PHE A 26 1.18 -13.50 -0.20
C PHE A 26 0.64 -12.07 -0.24
N ALA A 27 -0.21 -11.70 0.72
CA ALA A 27 -0.72 -10.33 0.82
C ALA A 27 0.38 -9.32 1.18
N LEU A 28 1.29 -9.68 2.10
CA LEU A 28 2.43 -8.83 2.47
C LEU A 28 3.37 -8.57 1.30
N ALA A 29 3.54 -9.53 0.40
CA ALA A 29 4.26 -9.36 -0.85
C ALA A 29 3.56 -8.38 -1.81
N GLY A 30 2.24 -8.52 -1.97
CA GLY A 30 1.46 -7.55 -2.73
C GLY A 30 1.55 -6.13 -2.17
N PHE A 31 1.50 -5.97 -0.84
CA PHE A 31 1.75 -4.67 -0.21
C PHE A 31 3.19 -4.19 -0.40
N PHE A 32 4.17 -5.09 -0.33
CA PHE A 32 5.56 -4.74 -0.57
C PHE A 32 5.75 -4.16 -1.97
N ASP A 33 5.24 -4.81 -3.02
CA ASP A 33 5.29 -4.29 -4.38
C ASP A 33 4.50 -2.99 -4.52
N GLY A 34 3.25 -2.97 -4.04
CA GLY A 34 2.38 -1.81 -4.16
C GLY A 34 2.90 -0.56 -3.43
N ILE A 35 3.55 -0.71 -2.28
CA ILE A 35 4.14 0.40 -1.53
C ILE A 35 5.51 0.76 -2.12
N LEU A 36 6.40 -0.23 -2.28
CA LEU A 36 7.77 0.06 -2.71
C LEU A 36 7.80 0.52 -4.18
N LEU A 37 7.19 -0.22 -5.09
CA LEU A 37 7.29 0.03 -6.52
C LEU A 37 6.31 1.09 -7.00
N HIS A 38 5.06 1.09 -6.53
CA HIS A 38 4.06 2.03 -7.03
C HIS A 38 4.08 3.38 -6.31
N GLN A 39 4.43 3.42 -5.02
CA GLN A 39 4.30 4.64 -4.22
C GLN A 39 5.65 5.28 -3.88
N ILE A 40 6.62 4.50 -3.40
CA ILE A 40 7.93 5.03 -2.98
C ILE A 40 8.83 5.28 -4.19
N LEU A 41 9.07 4.25 -4.99
CA LEU A 41 9.95 4.31 -6.15
C LEU A 41 9.22 4.85 -7.39
N GLN A 42 7.90 4.70 -7.43
CA GLN A 42 7.04 5.13 -8.54
C GLN A 42 7.52 4.61 -9.90
N TRP A 43 8.09 3.40 -9.91
CA TRP A 43 8.64 2.79 -11.12
C TRP A 43 7.56 2.33 -12.09
N HIS A 44 6.36 2.03 -11.57
CA HIS A 44 5.16 1.70 -12.33
C HIS A 44 3.92 1.77 -11.43
N HIS A 45 2.75 1.84 -12.07
CA HIS A 45 1.44 1.56 -11.49
C HIS A 45 0.91 0.24 -12.04
N LEU A 46 -0.15 -0.30 -11.42
CA LEU A 46 -0.74 -1.58 -11.79
C LEU A 46 -1.10 -1.68 -13.27
N LEU A 47 -1.55 -0.59 -13.90
CA LEU A 47 -1.99 -0.55 -15.30
C LEU A 47 -1.04 0.25 -16.20
N SER A 48 0.23 0.43 -15.82
CA SER A 48 1.18 1.25 -16.59
C SER A 48 1.44 0.75 -18.02
N GLY A 49 1.27 -0.54 -18.28
CA GLY A 49 1.38 -1.14 -19.61
C GLY A 49 0.13 -0.94 -20.49
N LEU A 50 -0.96 -0.41 -19.95
CA LEU A 50 -2.15 -0.06 -20.73
C LEU A 50 -2.05 1.39 -21.19
N GLU A 51 -1.82 1.59 -22.49
CA GLU A 51 -1.64 2.92 -23.07
C GLU A 51 -2.95 3.54 -23.56
N GLY A 52 -3.04 4.87 -23.47
CA GLY A 52 -4.11 5.67 -24.08
C GLY A 52 -5.43 5.74 -23.31
N GLY A 53 -6.27 6.68 -23.75
CA GLY A 53 -7.60 6.91 -23.19
C GLY A 53 -7.60 7.16 -21.67
N ARG A 54 -8.46 6.44 -20.95
CA ARG A 54 -8.58 6.59 -19.48
C ARG A 54 -7.35 6.09 -18.72
N PHE A 55 -6.57 5.17 -19.28
CA PHE A 55 -5.43 4.55 -18.57
C PHE A 55 -4.22 5.47 -18.50
N ALA A 56 -4.12 6.47 -19.39
CA ALA A 56 -3.11 7.51 -19.30
C ALA A 56 -3.35 8.49 -18.12
N ALA A 57 -4.55 8.50 -17.54
CA ALA A 57 -4.86 9.39 -16.43
C ALA A 57 -4.29 8.84 -15.11
N ILE A 58 -3.48 9.65 -14.43
CA ILE A 58 -2.87 9.29 -13.14
C ILE A 58 -3.92 8.90 -12.09
N GLY A 59 -5.09 9.55 -12.10
CA GLY A 59 -6.19 9.19 -11.19
C GLY A 59 -6.71 7.78 -11.39
N THR A 60 -6.71 7.26 -12.62
CA THR A 60 -7.08 5.87 -12.92
C THR A 60 -6.02 4.89 -12.46
N GLN A 61 -4.74 5.24 -12.59
CA GLN A 61 -3.62 4.43 -12.10
C GLN A 61 -3.64 4.31 -10.57
N ILE A 62 -3.79 5.44 -9.86
CA ILE A 62 -3.90 5.47 -8.39
C ILE A 62 -5.13 4.68 -7.91
N LEU A 63 -6.27 4.81 -8.61
CA LEU A 63 -7.46 4.02 -8.28
C LEU A 63 -7.21 2.52 -8.42
N ALA A 64 -6.55 2.09 -9.51
CA ALA A 64 -6.21 0.70 -9.74
C ALA A 64 -5.25 0.16 -8.65
N ASP A 65 -4.23 0.95 -8.28
CA ASP A 65 -3.34 0.62 -7.18
C ASP A 65 -4.09 0.48 -5.85
N GLY A 66 -4.99 1.41 -5.53
CA GLY A 66 -5.81 1.35 -4.32
C GLY A 66 -6.73 0.11 -4.30
N ALA A 67 -7.35 -0.23 -5.44
CA ALA A 67 -8.17 -1.42 -5.57
C ALA A 67 -7.34 -2.71 -5.38
N PHE A 68 -6.12 -2.72 -5.93
CA PHE A 68 -5.17 -3.81 -5.71
C PHE A 68 -4.82 -3.98 -4.22
N HIS A 69 -4.54 -2.89 -3.50
CA HIS A 69 -4.29 -2.93 -2.05
C HIS A 69 -5.52 -3.43 -1.28
N ALA A 70 -6.73 -3.04 -1.68
CA ALA A 70 -7.96 -3.53 -1.07
C ALA A 70 -8.12 -5.05 -1.22
N VAL A 71 -7.77 -5.61 -2.38
CA VAL A 71 -7.71 -7.07 -2.58
C VAL A 71 -6.67 -7.71 -1.67
N MET A 72 -5.48 -7.11 -1.54
CA MET A 72 -4.45 -7.60 -0.62
C MET A 72 -4.89 -7.55 0.84
N TYR A 73 -5.66 -6.54 1.26
CA TYR A 73 -6.29 -6.51 2.59
C TYR A 73 -7.27 -7.67 2.78
N ALA A 74 -8.12 -7.96 1.79
CA ALA A 74 -9.05 -9.09 1.88
C ALA A 74 -8.31 -10.43 2.02
N ILE A 75 -7.23 -10.63 1.27
CA ILE A 75 -6.40 -11.84 1.36
C ILE A 75 -5.71 -11.92 2.73
N ALA A 76 -5.14 -10.81 3.22
CA ALA A 76 -4.51 -10.75 4.54
C ALA A 76 -5.51 -11.06 5.67
N LEU A 77 -6.72 -10.50 5.60
CA LEU A 77 -7.79 -10.74 6.57
C LEU A 77 -8.26 -12.20 6.54
N ALA A 78 -8.37 -12.82 5.37
CA ALA A 78 -8.67 -14.24 5.25
C ALA A 78 -7.57 -15.11 5.88
N GLY A 79 -6.31 -14.76 5.64
CA GLY A 79 -5.16 -15.42 6.25
C GLY A 79 -5.16 -15.31 7.78
N LEU A 80 -5.36 -14.09 8.29
CA LEU A 80 -5.45 -13.81 9.71
C LEU A 80 -6.63 -14.53 10.36
N TRP A 81 -7.80 -14.52 9.73
CA TRP A 81 -8.99 -15.23 10.21
C TRP A 81 -8.74 -16.74 10.35
N LEU A 82 -8.07 -17.37 9.36
CA LEU A 82 -7.71 -18.78 9.45
C LEU A 82 -6.79 -19.07 10.64
N LEU A 83 -5.80 -18.19 10.89
CA LEU A 83 -4.88 -18.31 12.02
C LEU A 83 -5.61 -18.14 13.36
N LEU A 84 -6.42 -17.10 13.50
CA LEU A 84 -7.16 -16.78 14.73
C LEU A 84 -8.22 -17.83 15.06
N ARG A 85 -8.94 -18.35 14.06
CA ARG A 85 -9.94 -19.42 14.24
C ARG A 85 -9.31 -20.73 14.72
N HIS A 86 -8.01 -20.93 14.48
CA HIS A 86 -7.25 -22.12 14.87
C HIS A 86 -6.13 -21.76 15.86
N ARG A 87 -6.43 -20.89 16.83
CA ARG A 87 -5.48 -20.41 17.84
C ARG A 87 -4.77 -21.50 18.64
N ASP A 88 -5.43 -22.59 19.00
CA ASP A 88 -4.79 -23.65 19.81
C ASP A 88 -3.78 -24.47 18.99
N PRO A 89 -4.10 -24.93 17.76
CA PRO A 89 -3.08 -25.46 16.84
C PRO A 89 -1.98 -24.45 16.50
N LEU A 90 -2.32 -23.17 16.33
CA LEU A 90 -1.36 -22.11 16.06
C LEU A 90 -0.33 -21.97 17.19
N ALA A 91 -0.78 -21.96 18.45
CA ALA A 91 0.09 -21.84 19.62
C ALA A 91 1.09 -23.01 19.74
N ARG A 92 0.74 -24.19 19.21
CA ARG A 92 1.62 -25.37 19.15
C ARG A 92 2.47 -25.43 17.88
N THR A 93 2.26 -24.52 16.94
CA THR A 93 3.00 -24.48 15.68
C THR A 93 4.33 -23.76 15.89
N ARG A 94 5.42 -24.41 15.47
CA ARG A 94 6.75 -23.82 15.51
C ARG A 94 6.82 -22.53 14.68
N ALA A 95 7.33 -21.45 15.27
CA ALA A 95 7.44 -20.14 14.61
C ALA A 95 8.19 -20.20 13.26
N THR A 96 9.24 -21.01 13.16
CA THR A 96 10.00 -21.20 11.91
C THR A 96 9.20 -21.91 10.82
N ALA A 97 8.24 -22.76 11.19
CA ALA A 97 7.32 -23.35 10.22
C ALA A 97 6.30 -22.31 9.73
N LEU A 98 5.75 -21.50 10.64
CA LEU A 98 4.85 -20.40 10.30
C LEU A 98 5.53 -19.40 9.36
N ALA A 99 6.75 -18.97 9.70
CA ALA A 99 7.58 -18.11 8.87
C ALA A 99 7.89 -18.73 7.51
N GLY A 100 8.19 -20.04 7.47
CA GLY A 100 8.42 -20.76 6.21
C GLY A 100 7.22 -20.69 5.26
N TYR A 101 6.00 -20.93 5.75
CA TYR A 101 4.80 -20.80 4.93
C TYR A 101 4.52 -19.36 4.50
N ALA A 102 4.75 -18.38 5.37
CA ALA A 102 4.61 -16.97 5.01
C ALA A 102 5.62 -16.54 3.94
N VAL A 103 6.89 -16.91 4.07
CA VAL A 103 7.93 -16.61 3.06
C VAL A 103 7.62 -17.29 1.72
N ILE A 104 7.08 -18.52 1.73
CA ILE A 104 6.62 -19.19 0.50
C ILE A 104 5.42 -18.44 -0.11
N GLY A 105 4.48 -17.96 0.70
CA GLY A 105 3.39 -17.11 0.25
C GLY A 105 3.89 -15.82 -0.41
N PHE A 106 4.89 -15.19 0.21
CA PHE A 106 5.52 -13.99 -0.32
C PHE A 106 6.13 -14.26 -1.71
N ALA A 107 6.97 -15.30 -1.80
CA ALA A 107 7.57 -15.74 -3.05
C ALA A 107 6.54 -16.05 -4.15
N ALA A 108 5.43 -16.70 -3.78
CA ALA A 108 4.38 -17.08 -4.71
C ALA A 108 3.70 -15.85 -5.35
N TRP A 109 3.49 -14.76 -4.60
CA TRP A 109 3.00 -13.52 -5.18
C TRP A 109 4.01 -12.93 -6.18
N GLN A 110 5.29 -12.82 -5.81
CA GLN A 110 6.31 -12.25 -6.72
C GLN A 110 6.42 -13.04 -8.03
N ILE A 111 6.32 -14.38 -7.97
CA ILE A 111 6.33 -15.23 -9.16
C ILE A 111 5.05 -15.00 -9.98
N LEU A 112 3.89 -14.93 -9.33
CA LEU A 112 2.62 -14.68 -10.01
C LEU A 112 2.63 -13.33 -10.70
N ASP A 113 3.08 -12.28 -10.03
CA ASP A 113 3.14 -10.93 -10.57
C ASP A 113 4.06 -10.87 -11.80
N VAL A 114 5.31 -11.33 -11.68
CA VAL A 114 6.23 -11.30 -12.82
C VAL A 114 5.74 -12.18 -13.99
N VAL A 115 5.34 -13.42 -13.73
CA VAL A 115 4.99 -14.35 -14.81
C VAL A 115 3.64 -13.98 -15.42
N VAL A 116 2.61 -13.81 -14.60
CA VAL A 116 1.25 -13.60 -15.10
C VAL A 116 1.04 -12.14 -15.44
N VAL A 117 1.36 -11.22 -14.55
CA VAL A 117 1.02 -9.80 -14.72
C VAL A 117 1.99 -9.11 -15.67
N HIS A 118 3.30 -9.33 -15.53
CA HIS A 118 4.28 -8.63 -16.38
C HIS A 118 4.46 -9.28 -17.75
N TRP A 119 4.49 -10.62 -17.81
CA TRP A 119 4.84 -11.31 -19.06
C TRP A 119 3.64 -11.79 -19.85
N VAL A 120 2.63 -12.38 -19.20
CA VAL A 120 1.45 -12.89 -19.91
C VAL A 120 0.45 -11.77 -20.20
N LEU A 121 0.10 -10.96 -19.20
CA LEU A 121 -0.90 -9.91 -19.34
C LEU A 121 -0.30 -8.58 -19.80
N GLY A 122 1.00 -8.35 -19.55
CA GLY A 122 1.68 -7.11 -19.93
C GLY A 122 1.12 -5.86 -19.24
N LEU A 123 0.52 -5.98 -18.04
CA LEU A 123 -0.12 -4.84 -17.38
C LEU A 123 0.87 -3.81 -16.85
N HIS A 124 2.10 -4.22 -16.55
CA HIS A 124 3.24 -3.38 -16.20
C HIS A 124 4.52 -4.23 -16.22
N ARG A 125 5.69 -3.61 -16.05
CA ARG A 125 6.99 -4.24 -15.81
C ARG A 125 7.54 -3.70 -14.49
N VAL A 126 8.50 -4.39 -13.88
CA VAL A 126 9.13 -3.93 -12.62
C VAL A 126 9.63 -2.49 -12.73
N ARG A 127 10.21 -2.13 -13.88
CA ARG A 127 10.66 -0.77 -14.14
C ARG A 127 10.36 -0.36 -15.59
N MET A 128 9.39 0.53 -15.75
CA MET A 128 8.86 0.90 -17.08
C MET A 128 9.80 1.82 -17.86
N ASP A 129 10.55 2.68 -17.18
CA ASP A 129 11.47 3.67 -17.77
C ASP A 129 12.86 3.10 -18.14
N ALA A 130 13.10 1.82 -17.84
CA ALA A 130 14.39 1.20 -18.14
C ALA A 130 14.56 0.93 -19.64
N ALA A 131 15.77 1.14 -20.17
CA ALA A 131 16.09 0.79 -21.56
C ALA A 131 15.87 -0.71 -21.88
N THR A 132 16.02 -1.57 -20.86
CA THR A 132 15.83 -3.02 -20.97
C THR A 132 14.95 -3.53 -19.82
N PRO A 133 13.61 -3.35 -19.87
CA PRO A 133 12.72 -3.64 -18.75
C PRO A 133 12.74 -5.10 -18.27
N TRP A 134 12.89 -6.06 -19.19
CA TRP A 134 12.82 -7.49 -18.86
C TRP A 134 13.94 -7.97 -17.92
N ILE A 135 15.09 -7.28 -17.89
CA ILE A 135 16.19 -7.62 -16.97
C ILE A 135 15.78 -7.31 -15.52
N TRP A 136 15.03 -6.23 -15.30
CA TRP A 136 14.52 -5.87 -13.99
C TRP A 136 13.53 -6.90 -13.48
N ASP A 137 12.62 -7.39 -14.34
CA ASP A 137 11.71 -8.47 -14.00
C ASP A 137 12.45 -9.76 -13.64
N LEU A 138 13.47 -10.12 -14.42
CA LEU A 138 14.26 -11.31 -14.15
C LEU A 138 15.01 -11.19 -12.80
N GLY A 139 15.63 -10.05 -12.54
CA GLY A 139 16.27 -9.76 -11.26
C GLY A 139 15.29 -9.83 -10.08
N TRP A 140 14.11 -9.24 -10.24
CA TRP A 140 13.04 -9.27 -9.23
C TRP A 140 12.54 -10.69 -8.97
N LEU A 141 12.31 -11.47 -10.03
CA LEU A 141 11.89 -12.87 -9.93
C LEU A 141 12.94 -13.74 -9.24
N ILE A 142 14.22 -13.58 -9.59
CA ILE A 142 15.30 -14.37 -9.00
C ILE A 142 15.45 -14.05 -7.51
N VAL A 143 15.50 -12.76 -7.15
CA VAL A 143 15.77 -12.33 -5.77
C VAL A 143 14.54 -12.54 -4.89
N PHE A 144 13.39 -12.00 -5.28
CA PHE A 144 12.19 -11.96 -4.44
C PHE A 144 11.20 -13.09 -4.69
N GLY A 145 11.29 -13.81 -5.82
CA GLY A 145 10.50 -15.01 -6.08
C GLY A 145 11.27 -16.30 -5.73
N VAL A 146 12.37 -16.58 -6.44
CA VAL A 146 13.07 -17.87 -6.34
C VAL A 146 13.90 -17.97 -5.06
N ALA A 147 14.77 -16.99 -4.76
CA ALA A 147 15.67 -17.08 -3.63
C ALA A 147 14.93 -17.04 -2.28
N THR A 148 13.90 -16.18 -2.15
CA THR A 148 12.99 -16.17 -0.99
C THR A 148 12.19 -17.46 -0.89
N GLY A 149 11.67 -18.02 -2.00
CA GLY A 149 10.94 -19.28 -2.00
C GLY A 149 11.81 -20.44 -1.52
N LEU A 150 13.05 -20.52 -2.01
CA LEU A 150 14.05 -21.49 -1.52
C LEU A 150 14.39 -21.27 -0.05
N TRP A 151 14.45 -20.02 0.41
CA TRP A 151 14.66 -19.72 1.83
C TRP A 151 13.48 -20.20 2.69
N GLY A 152 12.24 -19.93 2.27
CA GLY A 152 11.03 -20.44 2.92
C GLY A 152 11.00 -21.96 2.97
N TRP A 153 11.34 -22.64 1.87
CA TRP A 153 11.47 -24.09 1.83
C TRP A 153 12.54 -24.62 2.80
N ARG A 154 13.70 -23.97 2.87
CA ARG A 154 14.75 -24.31 3.86
C ARG A 154 14.28 -24.13 5.30
N LEU A 155 13.47 -23.09 5.60
CA LEU A 155 12.88 -22.91 6.94
C LEU A 155 11.97 -24.08 7.32
N LEU A 156 11.20 -24.59 6.36
CA LEU A 156 10.35 -25.78 6.56
C LEU A 156 11.18 -27.06 6.73
N ALA A 157 12.30 -27.19 6.02
CA ALA A 157 13.18 -28.36 6.08
C ALA A 157 14.01 -28.46 7.39
N ARG A 158 14.21 -27.35 8.12
CA ARG A 158 14.92 -27.35 9.41
C ARG A 158 14.17 -28.20 10.44
N LYS A 159 14.82 -29.26 10.96
CA LYS A 159 14.40 -29.99 12.16
C LYS A 159 14.90 -29.21 13.39
N GLY A 160 14.00 -28.47 14.06
CA GLY A 160 14.29 -27.83 15.34
C GLY A 160 13.86 -28.70 16.53
N PRO A 161 14.33 -28.44 17.76
CA PRO A 161 13.88 -29.14 18.95
C PRO A 161 12.36 -29.09 19.04
N SER A 162 11.72 -30.25 19.16
CA SER A 162 10.30 -30.41 19.43
C SER A 162 10.02 -30.01 20.87
N GLY A 163 9.89 -28.71 21.12
CA GLY A 163 9.45 -28.16 22.39
C GLY A 163 8.37 -27.11 22.16
N PRO A 164 7.25 -27.13 22.90
CA PRO A 164 6.37 -25.97 22.96
C PRO A 164 7.19 -24.78 23.46
N ALA A 165 6.90 -23.57 22.97
CA ALA A 165 7.33 -22.36 23.64
C ALA A 165 6.68 -22.37 25.04
N ALA A 166 7.40 -22.88 26.03
CA ALA A 166 6.95 -22.94 27.40
C ALA A 166 6.85 -21.51 27.94
N GLY A 167 5.64 -21.16 28.38
CA GLY A 167 5.38 -20.28 29.52
C GLY A 167 6.08 -18.92 29.53
N SER A 168 5.43 -17.93 28.91
CA SER A 168 5.35 -16.59 29.48
C SER A 168 3.95 -16.07 29.18
N PRO A 169 3.15 -15.62 30.17
CA PRO A 169 1.88 -14.97 29.89
C PRO A 169 2.19 -13.73 29.07
N SER A 170 1.90 -13.79 27.78
CA SER A 170 2.30 -12.75 26.84
C SER A 170 1.58 -11.46 27.21
N ARG A 171 2.36 -10.44 27.58
CA ARG A 171 2.00 -9.01 27.48
C ARG A 171 1.43 -8.62 26.09
N GLY A 172 1.45 -9.54 25.12
CA GLY A 172 0.92 -9.42 23.76
C GLY A 172 -0.60 -9.31 23.63
N ALA A 173 -1.41 -9.79 24.58
CA ALA A 173 -2.86 -9.60 24.50
C ALA A 173 -3.27 -8.13 24.73
N ALA A 174 -2.59 -7.47 25.68
CA ALA A 174 -2.72 -6.03 25.89
C ALA A 174 -2.12 -5.26 24.70
N ALA A 175 -0.92 -5.63 24.23
CA ALA A 175 -0.27 -4.96 23.10
C ALA A 175 -1.02 -5.12 21.75
N GLY A 176 -1.71 -6.24 21.51
CA GLY A 176 -2.55 -6.44 20.34
C GLY A 176 -3.81 -5.57 20.36
N GLY A 177 -4.38 -5.34 21.55
CA GLY A 177 -5.46 -4.38 21.77
C GLY A 177 -5.01 -2.94 21.55
N THR A 178 -3.84 -2.55 22.06
CA THR A 178 -3.28 -1.20 21.85
C THR A 178 -2.87 -0.98 20.40
N LEU A 179 -2.23 -1.93 19.74
CA LEU A 179 -1.84 -1.82 18.34
C LEU A 179 -3.07 -1.79 17.42
N GLY A 180 -4.08 -2.62 17.69
CA GLY A 180 -5.36 -2.60 16.98
C GLY A 180 -6.09 -1.26 17.15
N ALA A 181 -6.12 -0.70 18.37
CA ALA A 181 -6.68 0.62 18.64
C ALA A 181 -5.87 1.75 17.98
N LEU A 182 -4.54 1.65 17.94
CA LEU A 182 -3.67 2.63 17.27
C LEU A 182 -3.82 2.58 15.75
N VAL A 183 -3.96 1.39 15.16
CA VAL A 183 -4.23 1.23 13.72
C VAL A 183 -5.63 1.73 13.36
N LEU A 184 -6.64 1.44 14.18
CA LEU A 184 -7.97 2.01 14.00
C LEU A 184 -7.97 3.53 14.17
N ALA A 185 -7.27 4.05 15.19
CA ALA A 185 -7.13 5.49 15.40
C ALA A 185 -6.40 6.15 14.23
N ALA A 186 -5.32 5.55 13.74
CA ALA A 186 -4.61 6.03 12.55
C ALA A 186 -5.50 5.97 11.30
N ALA A 187 -6.27 4.89 11.10
CA ALA A 187 -7.22 4.77 9.99
C ALA A 187 -8.34 5.82 10.09
N VAL A 188 -8.89 6.05 11.29
CA VAL A 188 -9.88 7.10 11.55
C VAL A 188 -9.29 8.50 11.36
N LEU A 189 -8.04 8.74 11.77
CA LEU A 189 -7.32 10.00 11.53
C LEU A 189 -6.99 10.23 10.05
N ASN A 190 -6.82 9.16 9.26
CA ASN A 190 -6.65 9.26 7.81
C ASN A 190 -8.00 9.40 7.07
N LEU A 191 -9.10 8.92 7.66
CA LEU A 191 -10.46 9.05 7.10
C LEU A 191 -11.16 10.35 7.52
N ALA A 192 -10.78 10.92 8.65
CA ALA A 192 -11.24 12.23 9.09
C ALA A 192 -10.51 13.28 8.25
N PRO A 193 -11.21 14.14 7.50
CA PRO A 193 -10.58 15.37 7.05
C PRO A 193 -10.13 16.11 8.32
N VAL A 194 -8.82 16.17 8.55
CA VAL A 194 -8.17 16.80 9.73
C VAL A 194 -8.64 18.25 9.94
N ASN A 195 -9.28 18.82 8.93
CA ASN A 195 -10.09 20.04 8.89
C ASN A 195 -11.14 20.14 10.02
N ALA A 196 -11.56 19.04 10.63
CA ALA A 196 -12.58 19.04 11.70
C ALA A 196 -12.02 19.31 13.11
N LEU A 197 -10.70 19.41 13.28
CA LEU A 197 -10.04 19.64 14.59
C LEU A 197 -9.45 21.05 14.74
N ASP A 198 -9.65 21.94 13.75
CA ASP A 198 -9.17 23.32 13.82
C ASP A 198 -10.24 24.23 14.43
N ASP A 199 -10.47 24.09 15.74
CA ASP A 199 -11.21 25.06 16.57
C ASP A 199 -10.27 26.19 17.07
N ARG A 200 -9.24 26.54 16.29
CA ARG A 200 -8.53 27.80 16.52
C ARG A 200 -9.38 28.93 15.96
N GLY A 201 -10.01 29.64 16.89
CA GLY A 201 -10.85 30.79 16.64
C GLY A 201 -10.25 31.78 15.64
N GLU A 202 -11.17 32.37 14.88
CA GLU A 202 -11.04 33.65 14.18
C GLU A 202 -9.99 33.69 13.04
N GLY A 203 -10.45 33.40 11.81
CA GLY A 203 -9.96 34.10 10.61
C GLY A 203 -9.10 33.35 9.59
N GLY A 204 -8.79 32.06 9.76
CA GLY A 204 -7.91 31.33 8.83
C GLY A 204 -8.60 30.89 7.52
N ALA A 205 -8.46 31.64 6.43
CA ALA A 205 -8.83 31.15 5.09
C ALA A 205 -8.08 29.86 4.76
N GLY A 206 -8.76 28.87 4.16
CA GLY A 206 -8.12 27.64 3.71
C GLY A 206 -7.27 27.94 2.48
N GLN A 207 -5.96 27.73 2.57
CA GLN A 207 -5.06 27.99 1.44
C GLN A 207 -5.07 26.80 0.49
N VAL A 208 -5.36 27.04 -0.78
CA VAL A 208 -5.46 26.03 -1.82
C VAL A 208 -4.46 26.35 -2.90
N THR A 209 -3.56 25.40 -3.18
CA THR A 209 -2.68 25.45 -4.33
C THR A 209 -3.35 24.70 -5.48
N LEU A 210 -3.73 25.45 -6.50
CA LEU A 210 -4.25 24.96 -7.76
C LEU A 210 -3.08 24.74 -8.71
N VAL A 211 -2.89 23.51 -9.18
CA VAL A 211 -1.91 23.19 -10.22
C VAL A 211 -2.67 22.93 -11.50
N THR A 212 -2.33 23.71 -12.52
CA THR A 212 -2.99 23.75 -13.81
C THR A 212 -2.05 23.21 -14.89
N LEU A 213 -2.63 22.61 -15.93
CA LEU A 213 -1.85 22.14 -17.07
C LEU A 213 -1.23 23.34 -17.83
N PRO A 214 -0.02 23.17 -18.40
CA PRO A 214 0.61 24.21 -19.23
C PRO A 214 -0.35 24.73 -20.32
N GLY A 215 -0.52 26.05 -20.39
CA GLY A 215 -1.39 26.71 -21.37
C GLY A 215 -2.89 26.80 -21.01
N GLN A 216 -3.33 26.22 -19.89
CA GLN A 216 -4.72 26.29 -19.41
C GLN A 216 -4.89 27.21 -18.18
N GLY A 217 -3.79 27.63 -17.56
CA GLY A 217 -3.74 28.05 -16.16
C GLY A 217 -4.67 29.19 -15.76
N ALA A 218 -4.60 30.33 -16.45
CA ALA A 218 -5.38 31.51 -16.05
C ALA A 218 -6.89 31.27 -16.13
N ARG A 219 -7.40 30.69 -17.21
CA ARG A 219 -8.84 30.46 -17.38
C ARG A 219 -9.38 29.47 -16.35
N SER A 220 -8.67 28.37 -16.12
CA SER A 220 -9.07 27.39 -15.09
C SER A 220 -8.98 27.98 -13.68
N ALA A 221 -7.96 28.80 -13.42
CA ALA A 221 -7.77 29.46 -12.14
C ALA A 221 -8.88 30.46 -11.82
N TYR A 222 -9.26 31.31 -12.78
CA TYR A 222 -10.37 32.25 -12.57
C TYR A 222 -11.72 31.53 -12.44
N ALA A 223 -11.97 30.48 -13.22
CA ALA A 223 -13.19 29.68 -13.09
C ALA A 223 -13.29 29.00 -11.71
N PHE A 224 -12.16 28.51 -11.21
CA PHE A 224 -12.06 27.96 -9.87
C PHE A 224 -12.30 29.03 -8.79
N ALA A 225 -11.64 30.18 -8.90
CA ALA A 225 -11.82 31.30 -7.98
C ALA A 225 -13.28 31.75 -7.90
N GLN A 226 -13.97 31.88 -9.03
CA GLN A 226 -15.40 32.23 -9.05
C GLN A 226 -16.28 31.13 -8.45
N ARG A 227 -16.01 29.86 -8.74
CA ARG A 227 -16.80 28.73 -8.25
C ARG A 227 -16.74 28.61 -6.72
N TYR A 228 -15.59 28.90 -6.12
CA TYR A 228 -15.36 28.72 -4.68
C TYR A 228 -15.28 30.02 -3.90
N GLY A 229 -15.45 31.17 -4.56
CA GLY A 229 -15.23 32.49 -3.95
C GLY A 229 -13.79 32.68 -3.47
N ALA A 230 -12.83 32.01 -4.10
CA ALA A 230 -11.43 32.03 -3.68
C ALA A 230 -10.74 33.32 -4.14
N ALA A 231 -9.94 33.92 -3.27
CA ALA A 231 -9.07 35.04 -3.62
C ALA A 231 -7.73 34.48 -4.14
N ILE A 232 -7.27 34.97 -5.29
CA ILE A 232 -5.94 34.61 -5.81
C ILE A 232 -4.89 35.36 -4.97
N VAL A 233 -3.96 34.61 -4.38
CA VAL A 233 -2.87 35.12 -3.55
C VAL A 233 -1.63 35.34 -4.42
N ASP A 234 -1.25 34.34 -5.22
CA ASP A 234 -0.04 34.38 -6.04
C ASP A 234 -0.11 33.39 -7.22
N THR A 235 0.81 33.50 -8.18
CA THR A 235 0.98 32.57 -9.30
C THR A 235 2.46 32.39 -9.65
N SER A 236 2.83 31.18 -10.08
CA SER A 236 4.16 30.92 -10.65
C SER A 236 4.35 31.70 -11.97
N ASN A 237 5.61 31.96 -12.33
CA ASN A 237 5.98 32.73 -13.53
C ASN A 237 5.49 32.12 -14.85
N ASP A 238 5.33 30.80 -14.89
CA ASP A 238 4.81 30.04 -16.03
C ASP A 238 3.28 29.88 -16.00
N GLY A 239 2.61 30.42 -14.97
CA GLY A 239 1.16 30.38 -14.80
C GLY A 239 0.60 28.98 -14.55
N THR A 240 1.44 28.01 -14.17
CA THR A 240 1.00 26.63 -13.92
C THR A 240 0.52 26.43 -12.49
N VAL A 241 1.08 27.15 -11.51
CA VAL A 241 0.75 27.02 -10.09
C VAL A 241 0.10 28.30 -9.60
N TRP A 242 -1.05 28.19 -8.96
CA TRP A 242 -1.81 29.31 -8.42
C TRP A 242 -2.10 29.07 -6.94
N LEU A 243 -1.75 30.05 -6.11
CA LEU A 243 -2.04 30.04 -4.68
C LEU A 243 -3.33 30.82 -4.44
N MET A 244 -4.29 30.24 -3.72
CA MET A 244 -5.60 30.85 -3.50
C MET A 244 -6.06 30.71 -2.05
N ASN A 245 -6.77 31.70 -1.53
CA ASN A 245 -7.43 31.67 -0.23
C ASN A 245 -8.92 31.41 -0.42
N VAL A 246 -9.41 30.29 0.09
CA VAL A 246 -10.84 29.94 0.06
C VAL A 246 -11.49 30.38 1.38
N PRO A 247 -12.60 31.13 1.35
CA PRO A 247 -13.30 31.57 2.57
C PRO A 247 -13.79 30.39 3.42
N VAL A 248 -13.65 30.52 4.74
CA VAL A 248 -14.23 29.58 5.71
C VAL A 248 -15.75 29.71 5.64
N GLY A 249 -16.43 28.64 5.22
CA GLY A 249 -17.89 28.64 4.98
C GLY A 249 -18.31 28.41 3.53
N ALA A 250 -17.37 28.19 2.60
CA ALA A 250 -17.72 27.72 1.26
C ALA A 250 -18.59 26.44 1.34
N ARG A 251 -19.80 26.47 0.75
CA ARG A 251 -20.76 25.35 0.74
C ARG A 251 -20.19 24.03 0.21
N ARG A 252 -19.05 24.07 -0.48
CA ARG A 252 -18.31 22.91 -0.98
C ARG A 252 -16.81 23.16 -0.86
N MET A 253 -16.10 22.18 -0.30
CA MET A 253 -14.65 22.12 -0.36
C MET A 253 -14.20 21.85 -1.81
N PRO A 254 -13.13 22.49 -2.29
CA PRO A 254 -12.53 22.13 -3.56
C PRO A 254 -12.08 20.67 -3.59
N ARG A 255 -12.19 20.02 -4.75
CA ARG A 255 -11.82 18.61 -4.94
C ARG A 255 -10.71 18.49 -5.98
N TYR A 256 -9.97 17.38 -5.96
CA TYR A 256 -8.98 17.05 -6.99
C TYR A 256 -9.56 17.08 -8.42
N THR A 257 -10.82 16.67 -8.57
CA THR A 257 -11.53 16.70 -9.86
C THR A 257 -11.81 18.10 -10.39
N ASP A 258 -11.76 19.11 -9.52
CA ASP A 258 -11.93 20.53 -9.87
C ASP A 258 -10.57 21.20 -10.19
N GLY A 259 -9.47 20.42 -10.27
CA GLY A 259 -8.11 20.90 -10.55
C GLY A 259 -7.32 21.33 -9.32
N ALA A 260 -7.86 21.19 -8.11
CA ALA A 260 -7.16 21.50 -6.87
C ALA A 260 -6.23 20.35 -6.48
N TRP A 261 -4.93 20.53 -6.64
CA TRP A 261 -3.94 19.49 -6.33
C TRP A 261 -3.46 19.53 -4.87
N VAL A 262 -3.57 20.67 -4.19
CA VAL A 262 -3.35 20.76 -2.74
C VAL A 262 -4.41 21.66 -2.14
N VAL A 263 -5.35 21.07 -1.40
CA VAL A 263 -6.30 21.82 -0.56
C VAL A 263 -5.75 21.79 0.85
N ALA A 264 -4.89 22.74 1.21
CA ALA A 264 -4.33 22.86 2.56
C ALA A 264 -5.33 23.64 3.43
N ALA A 265 -6.34 22.93 3.93
CA ALA A 265 -7.18 23.45 5.00
C ALA A 265 -6.50 23.13 6.35
N GLY A 266 -5.84 24.14 6.94
CA GLY A 266 -5.33 24.07 8.31
C GLY A 266 -3.92 23.46 8.44
N GLY A 267 -3.22 23.87 9.50
CA GLY A 267 -1.77 23.72 9.72
C GLY A 267 -1.22 22.30 9.91
N TRP A 268 -1.99 21.26 9.60
CA TRP A 268 -1.56 19.86 9.73
C TRP A 268 -1.91 18.99 8.50
N GLY A 269 -2.41 19.61 7.42
CA GLY A 269 -2.77 18.92 6.18
C GLY A 269 -1.59 18.74 5.22
N GLY A 270 -0.77 17.71 5.43
CA GLY A 270 0.17 17.18 4.43
C GLY A 270 1.40 18.05 4.13
N CYS A 271 2.26 17.57 3.22
CA CYS A 271 3.60 18.12 2.92
C CYS A 271 3.65 19.64 2.62
N ALA A 272 2.51 20.27 2.33
CA ALA A 272 2.39 21.70 2.08
C ALA A 272 2.43 22.57 3.36
N ALA A 273 2.10 22.03 4.54
CA ALA A 273 2.20 22.77 5.81
C ALA A 273 3.66 23.17 6.14
N TRP A 274 4.64 22.50 5.53
CA TRP A 274 6.07 22.79 5.67
C TRP A 274 6.57 23.93 4.76
N LEU A 275 5.74 24.37 3.81
CA LEU A 275 6.05 25.47 2.87
C LEU A 275 5.46 26.81 3.33
N ALA A 276 4.70 26.85 4.42
CA ALA A 276 4.28 28.10 5.05
C ALA A 276 5.52 28.80 5.62
N ALA A 277 5.97 29.86 4.94
CA ALA A 277 7.06 30.71 5.40
C ALA A 277 6.74 31.27 6.80
N ARG A 278 7.75 31.29 7.67
CA ARG A 278 7.72 32.05 8.93
C ARG A 278 7.82 33.55 8.65
#